data_AF-A0A1S1HM66-F1
#
_entry.id   AF-A0A1S1HM66-F1
#
_cell.length_a   1.000
_cell.length_b   1.000
_cell.length_c   1.000
_cell.angle_alpha   90.00
_cell.angle_beta   90.00
_cell.angle_gamma   90.00
#
_symmetry.space_group_name_H-M   'P 1'
#
loop_
_entity.id
_entity.type
_entity.pdbx_description
1 polymer ?
#
loop_
_entity_poly.entity_id
_entity_poly.type
_entity_poly.pdbx_seq_one_letter_code
_entity_poly.pdbx_strand_id
1 'polypeptide(L)'
;MDIKSHLLEKTCLNLKKEFINHFDWNDIDVTFFRVDVKNRKIYIISNNYEWQLICWDDNLDLLLKERLKPGTQYWNNYSESFKRTLAKADKRNLKVDFCQSKNDTFEMITVNTNRQFSLSDMASIYKYRPIISDYAHQVWKKNPDIALPMRADIPLPTNNFDSKRDEQLINHQYMRFG
;
A
#
# COMPACT_ATOMS: atom_id res chain seq x y z
N MET A 1 14.72 2.25 -11.54
CA MET A 1 15.15 2.48 -10.15
C MET A 1 15.38 1.13 -9.47
N ASP A 2 16.42 1.03 -8.64
CA ASP A 2 16.69 -0.14 -7.79
C ASP A 2 15.97 0.04 -6.44
N ILE A 3 15.47 -1.05 -5.84
CA ILE A 3 14.91 -1.01 -4.48
C ILE A 3 15.94 -0.49 -3.46
N LYS A 4 17.25 -0.71 -3.71
CA LYS A 4 18.38 -0.25 -2.90
C LYS A 4 18.73 1.23 -3.11
N SER A 5 17.85 1.99 -3.77
CA SER A 5 18.07 3.41 -4.01
C SER A 5 18.06 4.21 -2.71
N HIS A 6 19.12 5.00 -2.51
CA HIS A 6 19.22 5.97 -1.43
C HIS A 6 18.05 6.97 -1.42
N LEU A 7 17.47 7.27 -2.59
CA LEU A 7 16.29 8.13 -2.67
C LEU A 7 15.07 7.46 -1.99
N LEU A 8 14.84 6.18 -2.27
CA LEU A 8 13.74 5.43 -1.66
C LEU A 8 13.93 5.30 -0.15
N GLU A 9 15.13 4.92 0.29
CA GLU A 9 15.51 4.89 1.71
C GLU A 9 15.21 6.22 2.41
N LYS A 10 15.68 7.33 1.82
CA LYS A 10 15.45 8.67 2.37
C LYS A 10 13.97 9.03 2.48
N THR A 11 13.14 8.67 1.50
CA THR A 11 11.70 8.93 1.58
C THR A 11 11.00 8.10 2.66
N CYS A 12 11.42 6.85 2.86
CA CYS A 12 10.94 6.01 3.94
C CYS A 12 11.32 6.58 5.31
N LEU A 13 12.57 7.04 5.48
CA LEU A 13 13.02 7.74 6.67
C LEU A 13 12.22 9.02 6.94
N ASN A 14 11.86 9.77 5.90
CA ASN A 14 11.05 10.98 6.04
C ASN A 14 9.60 10.65 6.45
N LEU A 15 8.99 9.60 5.91
CA LEU A 15 7.66 9.15 6.35
C LEU A 15 7.69 8.80 7.84
N LYS A 16 8.71 8.06 8.29
CA LYS A 16 8.87 7.70 9.71
C LYS A 16 8.92 8.93 10.60
N LYS A 17 9.65 9.98 10.19
CA LYS A 17 9.73 11.25 10.94
C LYS A 17 8.42 12.03 10.93
N GLU A 18 7.80 12.15 9.76
CA GLU A 18 6.57 12.93 9.58
C GLU A 18 5.42 12.38 10.44
N PHE A 19 5.30 11.06 10.52
CA PHE A 19 4.18 10.40 11.18
C PHE A 19 4.52 9.87 12.59
N ILE A 20 5.65 10.27 13.18
CA ILE A 20 6.11 9.79 14.50
C ILE A 20 5.14 10.11 15.64
N ASN A 21 4.40 11.21 15.54
CA ASN A 21 3.40 11.62 16.54
C ASN A 21 2.01 11.00 16.28
N HIS A 22 1.87 10.18 15.24
CA HIS A 22 0.60 9.56 14.84
C HIS A 22 0.58 8.05 15.04
N PHE A 23 1.75 7.40 15.03
CA PHE A 23 1.89 5.96 15.18
C PHE A 23 3.06 5.62 16.08
N ASP A 24 2.90 4.56 16.87
CA ASP A 24 4.02 3.96 17.59
C ASP A 24 4.77 2.98 16.68
N TRP A 25 5.90 3.43 16.13
CA TRP A 25 6.73 2.60 15.24
C TRP A 25 7.38 1.39 15.91
N ASN A 26 7.38 1.32 17.24
CA ASN A 26 7.81 0.11 17.95
C ASN A 26 6.75 -0.99 17.86
N ASP A 27 5.49 -0.60 17.70
CA ASP A 27 4.34 -1.51 17.70
C ASP A 27 3.82 -1.84 16.31
N ILE A 28 3.88 -0.88 15.39
CA ILE A 28 3.29 -0.98 14.06
C ILE A 28 4.30 -0.58 12.97
N ASP A 29 4.31 -1.33 11.88
CA ASP A 29 4.86 -0.87 10.61
C ASP A 29 3.75 -0.58 9.60
N VAL A 30 3.91 0.51 8.88
CA VAL A 30 3.01 0.97 7.82
C VAL A 30 3.77 1.03 6.52
N THR A 31 3.18 0.47 5.47
CA THR A 31 3.64 0.62 4.09
C THR A 31 2.49 1.16 3.27
N PHE A 32 2.73 2.21 2.51
CA PHE A 32 1.80 2.67 1.47
C PHE A 32 2.42 2.44 0.10
N PHE A 33 1.64 1.91 -0.83
CA PHE A 33 2.09 1.70 -2.18
C PHE A 33 0.99 1.94 -3.19
N ARG A 34 1.44 2.39 -4.35
CA ARG A 34 0.62 2.61 -5.53
C ARG A 34 1.17 1.76 -6.65
N VAL A 35 0.31 0.97 -7.27
CA VAL A 35 0.63 0.17 -8.44
C VAL A 35 -0.09 0.76 -9.62
N ASP A 36 0.68 1.29 -10.57
CA ASP A 36 0.20 1.78 -11.86
C ASP A 36 0.43 0.69 -12.90
N VAL A 37 -0.63 -0.07 -13.20
CA VAL A 37 -0.56 -1.23 -14.09
C VAL A 37 -0.28 -0.78 -15.52
N LYS A 38 -0.90 0.33 -15.94
CA LYS A 38 -0.75 0.90 -17.29
C LYS A 38 0.69 1.32 -17.57
N ASN A 39 1.31 2.04 -16.63
CA ASN A 39 2.70 2.49 -16.77
C ASN A 39 3.72 1.47 -16.27
N ARG A 40 3.28 0.30 -15.77
CA ARG A 40 4.11 -0.75 -15.15
C ARG A 40 5.05 -0.20 -14.06
N LYS A 41 4.51 0.63 -13.18
CA LYS A 41 5.27 1.29 -12.10
C LYS A 41 4.70 0.94 -10.73
N ILE A 42 5.59 0.72 -9.78
CA ILE A 42 5.27 0.54 -8.37
C ILE A 42 5.92 1.69 -7.60
N TYR A 43 5.13 2.38 -6.81
CA TYR A 43 5.60 3.39 -5.87
C TYR A 43 5.39 2.87 -4.46
N ILE A 44 6.41 3.00 -3.61
CA ILE A 44 6.40 2.49 -2.24
C ILE A 44 6.89 3.59 -1.31
N ILE A 45 6.30 3.66 -0.13
CA ILE A 45 6.84 4.41 1.01
C ILE A 45 6.48 3.67 2.30
N SER A 46 7.42 3.58 3.23
CA SER A 46 7.23 2.82 4.47
C SER A 46 8.03 3.41 5.62
N ASN A 47 7.59 3.18 6.86
CA ASN A 47 8.42 3.46 8.04
C ASN A 47 9.52 2.40 8.24
N ASN A 48 9.45 1.26 7.53
CA ASN A 48 10.37 0.15 7.62
C ASN A 48 10.91 -0.20 6.22
N TYR A 49 12.04 0.43 5.86
CA TYR A 49 12.68 0.25 4.56
C TYR A 49 13.33 -1.13 4.41
N GLU A 50 13.96 -1.65 5.47
CA GLU A 50 14.58 -2.98 5.47
C GLU A 50 13.56 -4.07 5.15
N TRP A 51 12.34 -3.96 5.66
CA TRP A 51 11.26 -4.87 5.31
C TRP A 51 10.92 -4.86 3.81
N GLN A 52 11.00 -3.69 3.15
CA GLN A 52 10.78 -3.61 1.70
C GLN A 52 11.90 -4.31 0.93
N LEU A 53 13.15 -4.20 1.39
CA LEU A 53 14.29 -4.93 0.82
C LEU A 53 14.07 -6.44 0.91
N ILE A 54 13.69 -6.93 2.10
CA ILE A 54 13.38 -8.36 2.31
C ILE A 54 12.27 -8.84 1.37
N CYS A 55 11.17 -8.08 1.25
CA CYS A 55 10.08 -8.44 0.34
C CYS A 55 10.52 -8.50 -1.12
N TRP A 56 11.42 -7.59 -1.53
CA TRP A 56 11.92 -7.50 -2.89
C TRP A 56 12.90 -8.64 -3.20
N ASP A 57 13.80 -8.95 -2.26
CA ASP A 57 14.76 -10.05 -2.35
C ASP A 57 14.05 -11.42 -2.40
N ASP A 58 12.94 -11.57 -1.67
CA ASP A 58 12.08 -12.76 -1.73
C ASP A 58 11.12 -12.78 -2.95
N ASN A 59 11.24 -11.81 -3.85
CA ASN A 59 10.46 -11.67 -5.08
C ASN A 59 8.93 -11.63 -4.87
N LEU A 60 8.46 -11.08 -3.75
CA LEU A 60 7.03 -10.95 -3.49
C LEU A 60 6.33 -9.98 -4.44
N ASP A 61 7.07 -9.07 -5.08
CA ASP A 61 6.56 -8.18 -6.12
C ASP A 61 6.17 -8.92 -7.41
N LEU A 62 6.68 -10.12 -7.67
CA LEU A 62 6.19 -10.99 -8.76
C LEU A 62 4.80 -11.56 -8.44
N LEU A 63 4.47 -11.71 -7.16
CA LEU A 63 3.21 -12.24 -6.64
C LEU A 63 2.20 -11.13 -6.32
N LEU A 64 2.46 -9.91 -6.79
CA LEU A 64 1.65 -8.73 -6.49
C LEU A 64 0.16 -8.92 -6.83
N LYS A 65 -0.16 -9.73 -7.85
CA LYS A 65 -1.53 -10.09 -8.23
C LYS A 65 -2.36 -10.70 -7.08
N GLU A 66 -1.73 -11.42 -6.15
CA GLU A 66 -2.42 -11.97 -4.98
C GLU A 66 -2.93 -10.87 -4.04
N ARG A 67 -2.21 -9.74 -3.99
CA ARG A 67 -2.48 -8.62 -3.10
C ARG A 67 -3.42 -7.58 -3.69
N LEU A 68 -3.44 -7.43 -5.02
CA LEU A 68 -4.26 -6.42 -5.73
C LEU A 68 -5.75 -6.81 -5.84
N LYS A 69 -6.33 -7.23 -4.72
CA LYS A 69 -7.76 -7.50 -4.57
C LYS A 69 -8.38 -6.40 -3.70
N PRO A 70 -9.32 -5.60 -4.23
CA PRO A 70 -9.96 -4.54 -3.45
C PRO A 70 -10.57 -5.09 -2.15
N GLY A 71 -10.44 -4.32 -1.07
CA GLY A 71 -10.90 -4.68 0.26
C GLY A 71 -9.75 -4.98 1.23
N THR A 72 -10.10 -5.62 2.35
CA THR A 72 -9.17 -5.98 3.43
C THR A 72 -8.75 -7.43 3.27
N GLN A 73 -7.45 -7.69 3.24
CA GLN A 73 -6.87 -9.02 3.03
C GLN A 73 -5.78 -9.30 4.07
N TYR A 74 -5.75 -10.51 4.61
CA TYR A 74 -4.72 -10.93 5.57
C TYR A 74 -3.65 -11.74 4.84
N TRP A 75 -2.38 -11.52 5.18
CA TRP A 75 -1.26 -12.21 4.54
C TRP A 75 -1.30 -13.74 4.72
N ASN A 76 -1.94 -14.22 5.78
CA ASN A 76 -2.14 -15.66 6.02
C ASN A 76 -3.01 -16.33 4.93
N ASN A 77 -3.76 -15.55 4.16
CA ASN A 77 -4.61 -16.03 3.07
C ASN A 77 -3.89 -16.06 1.71
N TYR A 78 -2.64 -15.59 1.65
CA TYR A 78 -1.82 -15.63 0.43
C TYR A 78 -0.99 -16.92 0.36
N SER A 79 -0.26 -17.07 -0.76
CA SER A 79 0.65 -18.19 -0.99
C SER A 79 1.74 -18.31 0.08
N GLU A 80 2.31 -19.51 0.18
CA GLU A 80 3.31 -19.85 1.20
C GLU A 80 4.55 -18.94 1.16
N SER A 81 4.88 -18.38 -0.01
CA SER A 81 5.93 -17.38 -0.17
C SER A 81 5.74 -16.18 0.76
N PHE A 82 4.51 -15.70 0.93
CA PHE A 82 4.20 -14.59 1.83
C PHE A 82 4.41 -14.97 3.30
N LYS A 83 3.98 -16.17 3.70
CA LYS A 83 4.16 -16.67 5.08
C LYS A 83 5.63 -16.87 5.41
N ARG A 84 6.39 -17.50 4.52
CA ARG A 84 7.84 -17.69 4.66
C ARG A 84 8.59 -16.37 4.78
N THR A 85 8.20 -15.37 3.98
CA THR A 85 8.81 -14.03 4.04
C THR A 85 8.43 -13.31 5.33
N LEU A 86 7.16 -13.38 5.74
CA LEU A 86 6.66 -12.79 6.98
C LEU A 86 7.33 -13.37 8.23
N ALA A 87 7.76 -14.63 8.20
CA ALA A 87 8.52 -15.23 9.29
C ALA A 87 9.87 -14.52 9.57
N LYS A 88 10.40 -13.76 8.59
CA LYS A 88 11.62 -12.95 8.74
C LYS A 88 11.38 -11.58 9.39
N ALA A 89 10.12 -11.17 9.57
CA ALA A 89 9.80 -9.87 10.16
C ALA A 89 9.80 -9.92 11.69
N ASP A 90 10.24 -8.83 12.31
CA ASP A 90 10.11 -8.61 13.75
C ASP A 90 8.64 -8.49 14.14
N LYS A 91 7.85 -7.76 13.33
CA LYS A 91 6.41 -7.57 13.48
C LYS A 91 5.65 -8.49 12.53
N ARG A 92 5.25 -9.67 13.02
CA ARG A 92 4.71 -10.76 12.17
C ARG A 92 3.41 -11.37 12.63
N ASN A 93 2.92 -11.10 13.84
CA ASN A 93 1.71 -11.76 14.34
C ASN A 93 0.47 -11.40 13.52
N LEU A 94 0.40 -10.15 13.03
CA LEU A 94 -0.61 -9.74 12.10
C LEU A 94 0.00 -8.91 10.97
N LYS A 95 -0.39 -9.24 9.75
CA LYS A 95 -0.14 -8.41 8.58
C LYS A 95 -1.38 -8.35 7.69
N VAL A 96 -1.86 -7.13 7.46
CA VAL A 96 -3.12 -6.88 6.75
C VAL A 96 -2.92 -5.82 5.67
N ASP A 97 -3.60 -6.03 4.56
CA ASP A 97 -3.56 -5.25 3.34
C ASP A 97 -4.94 -4.61 3.12
N PHE A 98 -5.00 -3.29 3.01
CA PHE A 98 -6.21 -2.54 2.65
C PHE A 98 -6.06 -1.96 1.25
N CYS A 99 -6.61 -2.65 0.27
CA CYS A 99 -6.45 -2.31 -1.13
C CYS A 99 -7.70 -1.60 -1.69
N GLN A 100 -7.46 -0.57 -2.49
CA GLN A 100 -8.48 0.10 -3.30
C GLN A 100 -8.02 0.14 -4.74
N SER A 101 -8.91 -0.20 -5.68
CA SER A 101 -8.68 -0.04 -7.11
C SER A 101 -9.38 1.22 -7.64
N LYS A 102 -8.71 1.94 -8.52
CA LYS A 102 -9.29 3.01 -9.35
C LYS A 102 -8.72 2.88 -10.75
N ASN A 103 -9.54 2.41 -11.69
CA ASN A 103 -9.15 2.13 -13.08
C ASN A 103 -7.90 1.23 -13.13
N ASP A 104 -6.82 1.71 -13.75
CA ASP A 104 -5.55 0.99 -13.92
C ASP A 104 -4.58 1.17 -12.74
N THR A 105 -5.03 1.80 -11.65
CA THR A 105 -4.22 2.06 -10.46
C THR A 105 -4.79 1.37 -9.23
N PHE A 106 -3.91 0.75 -8.44
CA PHE A 106 -4.24 0.23 -7.13
C PHE A 106 -3.48 1.00 -6.06
N GLU A 107 -4.16 1.39 -4.99
CA GLU A 107 -3.55 1.97 -3.81
C GLU A 107 -3.79 1.05 -2.63
N MET A 108 -2.73 0.80 -1.87
CA MET A 108 -2.81 -0.09 -0.74
C MET A 108 -1.99 0.44 0.43
N ILE A 109 -2.61 0.36 1.61
CA ILE A 109 -1.91 0.51 2.88
C ILE A 109 -1.80 -0.87 3.52
N THR A 110 -0.59 -1.24 3.91
CA THR A 110 -0.29 -2.47 4.64
C THR A 110 0.14 -2.12 6.04
N VAL A 111 -0.35 -2.90 7.00
CA VAL A 111 -0.03 -2.77 8.41
C VAL A 111 0.56 -4.08 8.92
N ASN A 112 1.67 -4.01 9.63
CA ASN A 112 2.25 -5.13 10.36
C ASN A 112 2.28 -4.80 11.84
N THR A 113 1.97 -5.77 12.69
CA THR A 113 2.08 -5.60 14.14
C THR A 113 2.23 -6.93 14.87
N ASN A 114 2.73 -6.87 16.11
CA ASN A 114 2.74 -8.00 17.04
C ASN A 114 1.56 -8.02 18.02
N ARG A 115 0.85 -6.90 18.19
CA ARG A 115 -0.29 -6.84 19.10
C ARG A 115 -1.59 -7.27 18.40
N GLN A 116 -2.61 -7.58 19.19
CA GLN A 116 -3.95 -7.78 18.64
C GLN A 116 -4.46 -6.46 18.06
N PHE A 117 -5.08 -6.55 16.88
CA PHE A 117 -5.56 -5.40 16.15
C PHE A 117 -7.03 -5.18 16.47
N SER A 118 -7.29 -4.10 17.19
CA SER A 118 -8.62 -3.74 17.64
C SER A 118 -9.41 -2.99 16.55
N LEU A 119 -10.71 -2.82 16.78
CA LEU A 119 -11.56 -2.00 15.90
C LEU A 119 -11.12 -0.53 15.88
N SER A 120 -10.58 0.00 16.98
CA SER A 120 -10.06 1.38 17.02
C SER A 120 -8.80 1.53 16.18
N ASP A 121 -7.98 0.48 16.07
CA ASP A 121 -6.80 0.48 15.19
C ASP A 121 -7.21 0.50 13.73
N MET A 122 -8.18 -0.34 13.35
CA MET A 122 -8.78 -0.31 12.01
C MET A 122 -9.28 1.10 11.67
N ALA A 123 -10.08 1.70 12.56
CA ALA A 123 -10.61 3.04 12.36
C ALA A 123 -9.50 4.10 12.21
N SER A 124 -8.43 3.97 13.00
CA SER A 124 -7.26 4.87 12.91
C SER A 124 -6.56 4.73 11.56
N ILE A 125 -6.36 3.52 11.06
CA ILE A 125 -5.80 3.31 9.72
C ILE A 125 -6.67 3.93 8.64
N TYR A 126 -7.99 3.75 8.68
CA TYR A 126 -8.89 4.38 7.72
C TYR A 126 -8.84 5.92 7.79
N LYS A 127 -8.70 6.49 9.00
CA LYS A 127 -8.54 7.93 9.22
C LYS A 127 -7.23 8.46 8.62
N TYR A 128 -6.11 7.77 8.82
CA TYR A 128 -4.79 8.23 8.37
C TYR A 128 -4.46 7.86 6.93
N ARG A 129 -5.11 6.85 6.34
CA ARG A 129 -4.91 6.43 4.95
C ARG A 129 -4.94 7.60 3.94
N PRO A 130 -5.95 8.50 3.93
CA PRO A 130 -5.95 9.61 2.98
C PRO A 130 -4.78 10.59 3.21
N ILE A 131 -4.38 10.81 4.46
CA ILE A 131 -3.26 11.71 4.82
C ILE A 131 -1.93 11.11 4.32
N ILE A 132 -1.72 9.82 4.53
CA ILE A 132 -0.54 9.10 4.04
C ILE A 132 -0.52 9.06 2.51
N SER A 133 -1.68 8.83 1.88
CA SER A 133 -1.80 8.82 0.41
C SER A 133 -1.41 10.18 -0.18
N ASP A 134 -1.97 11.28 0.33
CA ASP A 134 -1.64 12.62 -0.14
C ASP A 134 -0.14 12.94 0.05
N TYR A 135 0.41 12.66 1.23
CA TYR A 135 1.84 12.81 1.50
C TYR A 135 2.69 12.01 0.49
N ALA A 136 2.36 10.74 0.27
CA ALA A 136 3.08 9.86 -0.65
C ALA A 136 3.04 10.39 -2.09
N HIS A 137 1.87 10.81 -2.57
CA HIS A 137 1.75 11.40 -3.91
C HIS A 137 2.55 12.69 -4.05
N GLN A 138 2.58 13.55 -3.03
CA GLN A 138 3.42 14.76 -3.06
C GLN A 138 4.91 14.41 -3.14
N VAL A 139 5.35 13.41 -2.37
CA VAL A 139 6.73 12.91 -2.42
C VAL A 139 7.06 12.35 -3.80
N TRP A 140 6.22 11.49 -4.37
CA TRP A 140 6.44 10.88 -5.68
C TRP A 140 6.37 11.89 -6.83
N LYS A 141 5.51 12.91 -6.73
CA LYS A 141 5.44 14.01 -7.71
C LYS A 141 6.74 14.81 -7.76
N LYS A 142 7.37 15.04 -6.61
CA LYS A 142 8.68 15.74 -6.51
C LYS A 142 9.85 14.83 -6.94
N ASN A 143 9.65 13.52 -6.91
CA ASN A 143 10.70 12.52 -7.13
C ASN A 143 10.22 11.44 -8.13
N PRO A 144 9.99 11.79 -9.41
CA PRO A 144 9.37 10.88 -10.38
C PRO A 144 10.17 9.59 -10.62
N ASP A 145 11.48 9.65 -10.45
CA ASP A 145 12.40 8.52 -10.66
C ASP A 145 12.32 7.47 -9.55
N ILE A 146 11.65 7.75 -8.43
CA ILE A 146 11.52 6.81 -7.30
C ILE A 146 10.70 5.56 -7.63
N ALA A 147 9.98 5.58 -8.76
CA ALA A 147 9.17 4.47 -9.22
C ALA A 147 10.03 3.21 -9.50
N LEU A 148 9.64 2.11 -8.89
CA LEU A 148 10.21 0.79 -9.17
C LEU A 148 9.49 0.17 -10.38
N PRO A 149 10.21 -0.61 -11.20
CA PRO A 149 9.59 -1.32 -12.31
C PRO A 149 8.67 -2.44 -11.80
N MET A 150 7.48 -2.56 -12.38
CA MET A 150 6.56 -3.67 -12.07
C MET A 150 7.00 -4.94 -12.80
N ARG A 151 7.53 -5.91 -12.04
CA ARG A 151 7.95 -7.22 -12.57
C ARG A 151 6.78 -8.21 -12.70
N ALA A 152 5.74 -8.10 -11.86
CA ALA A 152 4.54 -8.93 -12.00
C ALA A 152 3.82 -8.70 -13.33
N ASP A 153 3.21 -9.78 -13.83
CA ASP A 153 2.28 -9.72 -14.95
C ASP A 153 0.85 -9.56 -14.42
N ILE A 154 0.35 -8.32 -14.47
CA ILE A 154 -0.99 -7.96 -14.05
C ILE A 154 -1.75 -7.52 -15.30
N PRO A 155 -2.78 -8.27 -15.72
CA PRO A 155 -3.57 -7.87 -16.87
C PRO A 155 -4.30 -6.57 -16.54
N LEU A 156 -4.37 -5.67 -17.51
CA LEU A 156 -5.26 -4.51 -17.40
C LEU A 156 -6.71 -5.02 -17.28
N PRO A 157 -7.56 -4.34 -16.50
CA PRO A 157 -8.98 -4.65 -16.49
C PRO A 157 -9.50 -4.60 -17.92
N THR A 158 -10.00 -5.71 -18.45
CA THR A 158 -10.76 -5.70 -19.69
C THR A 158 -11.98 -4.84 -19.41
N ASN A 159 -12.15 -3.74 -20.14
CA ASN A 159 -13.31 -2.85 -20.05
C ASN A 159 -14.58 -3.59 -20.49
N ASN A 160 -15.08 -4.52 -19.68
CA ASN A 160 -16.47 -4.94 -19.70
C ASN A 160 -17.22 -3.96 -18.79
N PHE A 161 -17.30 -2.70 -19.25
CA PHE A 161 -18.29 -1.79 -18.70
C PHE A 161 -19.66 -2.30 -19.13
N ASP A 162 -20.26 -3.16 -18.31
CA ASP A 162 -21.71 -3.09 -18.16
C ASP A 162 -22.00 -1.67 -17.68
N SER A 163 -22.52 -0.86 -18.59
CA SER A 163 -22.81 0.58 -18.51
C SER A 163 -23.84 0.98 -17.44
N LYS A 164 -24.00 0.20 -16.37
CA LYS A 164 -25.06 0.38 -15.36
C LYS A 164 -24.60 0.84 -13.98
N ARG A 165 -23.30 1.05 -13.73
CA ARG A 165 -22.82 1.47 -12.39
C ARG A 165 -22.50 2.96 -12.24
N ASP A 166 -22.28 3.69 -13.33
CA ASP A 166 -21.92 5.11 -13.25
C ASP A 166 -23.11 6.05 -12.97
N GLU A 167 -24.36 5.57 -13.07
CA GLU A 167 -25.54 6.37 -12.74
C GLU A 167 -25.80 6.53 -11.23
N GLN A 168 -25.17 5.73 -10.36
CA GLN A 168 -25.45 5.80 -8.91
C GLN A 168 -24.59 6.82 -8.14
N LEU A 169 -23.56 7.41 -8.74
CA LEU A 169 -22.67 8.38 -8.06
C LEU A 169 -22.99 9.85 -8.39
N ILE A 170 -23.92 10.13 -9.30
CA ILE A 170 -24.32 11.51 -9.68
C ILE A 170 -25.36 12.10 -8.70
N ASN A 171 -25.85 11.34 -7.72
CA ASN A 171 -26.91 11.77 -6.80
C ASN A 171 -26.44 12.37 -5.46
N HIS A 172 -25.32 13.11 -5.45
CA HIS A 172 -24.93 13.93 -4.29
C HIS A 172 -24.94 15.44 -4.60
N GLN A 173 -25.97 15.90 -5.32
CA GLN A 173 -26.18 17.32 -5.63
C GLN A 173 -26.56 18.20 -4.41
N TYR A 174 -26.64 17.64 -3.20
CA TYR A 174 -26.94 18.41 -1.99
C TYR A 174 -26.10 17.96 -0.79
N MET A 175 -24.82 18.36 -0.76
CA MET A 175 -24.14 18.63 0.51
C MET A 175 -23.68 20.09 0.51
N ARG A 176 -24.52 20.98 1.02
CA ARG A 176 -24.10 22.30 1.48
C ARG A 176 -23.80 22.17 2.96
N PHE A 177 -22.55 22.41 3.36
CA PHE A 177 -22.25 22.67 4.76
C PHE A 177 -22.69 24.11 5.05
N GLY A 178 -23.58 24.25 6.03
CA GLY A 178 -23.94 25.54 6.62
C GLY A 178 -22.85 26.05 7.55
#